data_AF-A0A382FDG8-F1
#
_entry.id   AF-A0A382FDG8-F1
#
_cell.length_a   1.000
_cell.length_b   1.000
_cell.length_c   1.000
_cell.angle_alpha   90.00
_cell.angle_beta   90.00
_cell.angle_gamma   90.00
#
_symmetry.space_group_name_H-M   'P 1'
#
loop_
_entity.id
_entity.type
_entity.pdbx_description
1 polymer ?
#
loop_
_entity_poly.entity_id
_entity_poly.type
_entity_poly.pdbx_seq_one_letter_code
_entity_poly.pdbx_strand_id
1 'polypeptide(L)'
;MSRDLNKMHQSSAINLNQETWALLERKDRTDSDNQRMITFAKDSLYHWQKSSNYKPVNHQRGEWLISNVYAVLNHGKEALSHGLICM
;
A
#
# COMPACT_ATOMS: atom_id res chain seq x y z
N MET A 1 16.19 11.01 -12.50
CA MET A 1 14.79 11.43 -12.31
C MET A 1 14.78 12.93 -12.02
N SER A 2 13.90 13.73 -12.65
CA SER A 2 13.72 15.14 -12.24
C SER A 2 13.41 15.20 -10.72
N ARG A 3 13.95 16.21 -10.02
CA ARG A 3 13.75 16.41 -8.57
C ARG A 3 12.25 16.48 -8.22
N ASP A 4 11.43 17.01 -9.12
CA ASP A 4 9.99 17.16 -8.93
C ASP A 4 9.25 15.82 -9.05
N LEU A 5 9.67 14.95 -9.98
CA LEU A 5 9.14 13.60 -10.11
C LEU A 5 9.42 12.75 -8.87
N ASN A 6 10.62 12.88 -8.29
CA ASN A 6 10.93 12.16 -7.05
C ASN A 6 10.05 12.61 -5.87
N LYS A 7 9.88 13.93 -5.71
CA LYS A 7 9.00 14.49 -4.68
C LYS A 7 7.58 13.97 -4.84
N MET A 8 7.07 13.96 -6.07
CA MET A 8 5.75 13.41 -6.39
C MET A 8 5.65 11.93 -6.00
N HIS A 9 6.61 11.08 -6.38
CA HIS A 9 6.58 9.68 -5.98
C HIS A 9 6.58 9.51 -4.46
N GLN A 10 7.44 10.24 -3.74
CA GLN A 10 7.47 10.15 -2.28
C GLN A 10 6.17 10.62 -1.64
N SER A 11 5.61 11.76 -2.07
CA SER A 11 4.35 12.28 -1.52
C SER A 11 3.18 11.35 -1.82
N SER A 12 3.09 10.82 -3.05
CA SER A 12 2.05 9.84 -3.41
C SER A 12 2.16 8.57 -2.58
N ALA A 13 3.39 8.06 -2.36
CA ALA A 13 3.60 6.87 -1.54
C ALA A 13 3.07 7.05 -0.10
N ILE A 14 3.35 8.20 0.51
CA ILE A 14 2.92 8.54 1.87
C ILE A 14 1.40 8.73 1.93
N ASN A 15 0.84 9.54 1.02
CA ASN A 15 -0.59 9.86 1.02
C ASN A 15 -1.42 8.59 0.80
N LEU A 16 -1.06 7.76 -0.18
CA LEU A 16 -1.79 6.52 -0.46
C LEU A 16 -1.73 5.54 0.72
N ASN A 17 -0.59 5.48 1.43
CA ASN A 17 -0.47 4.67 2.65
C ASN A 17 -1.45 5.14 3.73
N GLN A 18 -1.51 6.46 3.98
CA GLN A 18 -2.41 7.08 4.95
C GLN A 18 -3.88 6.86 4.58
N GLU A 19 -4.23 7.02 3.30
CA GLU A 19 -5.58 6.76 2.79
C GLU A 19 -5.97 5.27 2.96
N THR A 20 -5.05 4.33 2.72
CA THR A 20 -5.32 2.91 3.02
C THR A 20 -5.66 2.68 4.49
N TRP A 21 -4.93 3.32 5.42
CA TRP A 21 -5.21 3.21 6.85
C TRP A 21 -6.54 3.85 7.25
N ALA A 22 -6.85 5.04 6.73
CA ALA A 22 -8.13 5.70 6.95
C ALA A 22 -9.30 4.82 6.48
N LEU A 23 -9.14 4.15 5.34
CA LEU A 23 -10.11 3.17 4.86
C LEU A 23 -10.21 1.95 5.78
N LEU A 24 -9.09 1.37 6.21
CA LEU A 24 -9.04 0.23 7.14
C LEU A 24 -9.76 0.50 8.47
N GLU A 25 -9.70 1.73 8.98
CA GLU A 25 -10.35 2.15 10.23
C GLU A 25 -11.85 2.46 10.08
N ARG A 26 -12.32 2.70 8.85
CA ARG A 26 -13.73 3.04 8.59
C ARG A 26 -14.64 1.82 8.78
N LYS A 27 -15.76 2.01 9.49
CA LYS A 27 -16.72 0.93 9.81
C LYS A 27 -17.76 0.67 8.72
N ASP A 28 -18.12 1.69 7.95
CA ASP A 28 -19.15 1.69 6.91
C ASP A 28 -18.54 1.68 5.49
N ARG A 29 -17.48 0.87 5.29
CA ARG A 29 -16.88 0.69 3.98
C ARG A 29 -17.86 0.08 2.98
N THR A 30 -17.91 0.65 1.79
CA THR A 30 -18.57 0.08 0.62
C THR A 30 -17.62 -0.83 -0.16
N ASP A 31 -18.13 -1.58 -1.13
CA ASP A 31 -17.29 -2.39 -2.03
C ASP A 31 -16.31 -1.53 -2.85
N SER A 32 -16.72 -0.31 -3.22
CA SER A 32 -15.84 0.67 -3.86
C SER A 32 -14.67 1.05 -2.95
N ASP A 33 -14.92 1.16 -1.65
CA ASP A 33 -13.89 1.48 -0.66
C ASP A 33 -12.93 0.31 -0.45
N ASN A 34 -13.45 -0.93 -0.44
CA ASN A 34 -12.65 -2.14 -0.40
C ASN A 34 -11.72 -2.24 -1.62
N GLN A 35 -12.22 -1.92 -2.81
CA GLN A 35 -11.40 -1.89 -4.02
C GLN A 35 -10.34 -0.80 -3.96
N ARG A 36 -10.68 0.39 -3.44
CA ARG A 36 -9.72 1.49 -3.23
C ARG A 36 -8.62 1.11 -2.25
N MET A 37 -8.92 0.38 -1.17
CA MET A 37 -7.89 -0.10 -0.24
C MET A 37 -6.82 -0.91 -0.95
N ILE A 38 -7.23 -1.86 -1.80
CA ILE A 38 -6.31 -2.72 -2.57
C ILE A 38 -5.45 -1.86 -3.49
N THR A 39 -6.08 -0.97 -4.28
CA THR A 39 -5.38 -0.09 -5.21
C THR A 39 -4.39 0.80 -4.49
N PHE A 40 -4.80 1.49 -3.42
CA PHE A 40 -3.95 2.44 -2.69
C PHE A 40 -2.78 1.76 -2.00
N ALA A 41 -2.97 0.57 -1.43
CA ALA A 41 -1.87 -0.17 -0.81
C ALA A 41 -0.79 -0.55 -1.84
N LYS A 42 -1.21 -1.05 -3.02
CA LYS A 42 -0.30 -1.41 -4.11
C LYS A 42 0.38 -0.20 -4.72
N ASP A 43 -0.37 0.87 -4.98
CA ASP A 43 0.15 2.10 -5.55
C ASP A 43 1.12 2.80 -4.58
N SER A 44 0.86 2.75 -3.27
CA SER A 44 1.79 3.24 -2.25
C SER A 44 3.15 2.55 -2.37
N LEU A 45 3.16 1.21 -2.46
CA LEU A 45 4.40 0.45 -2.64
C LEU A 45 5.09 0.78 -3.97
N TYR A 46 4.33 0.86 -5.07
CA TYR A 46 4.85 1.26 -6.37
C TYR A 46 5.55 2.63 -6.31
N HIS A 47 4.89 3.61 -5.70
CA HIS A 47 5.45 4.96 -5.55
C HIS A 47 6.69 4.98 -4.66
N TRP A 48 6.74 4.16 -3.60
CA TRP A 48 7.96 3.96 -2.84
C TRP A 48 9.10 3.42 -3.71
N GLN A 49 8.85 2.38 -4.51
CA GLN A 49 9.86 1.78 -5.41
C GLN A 49 10.40 2.76 -6.47
N LYS A 50 9.62 3.78 -6.85
CA LYS A 50 10.04 4.83 -7.79
C LYS A 50 10.74 6.00 -7.11
N SER A 51 10.64 6.13 -5.78
CA SER A 51 11.30 7.21 -5.05
C SER A 51 12.80 6.92 -4.91
N SER A 52 13.63 7.95 -5.02
CA SER A 52 15.06 7.88 -4.67
C SER A 52 15.30 7.61 -3.18
N ASN A 53 14.27 7.78 -2.34
CA ASN A 53 14.32 7.51 -0.91
C ASN A 53 13.85 6.09 -0.57
N TYR A 54 13.66 5.23 -1.57
CA TYR A 54 13.32 3.83 -1.38
C TYR A 54 14.37 3.10 -0.54
N LYS A 55 13.91 2.35 0.46
CA LYS A 55 14.71 1.45 1.26
C LYS A 55 14.04 0.08 1.32
N PRO A 56 14.79 -1.01 1.60
CA PRO A 56 14.21 -2.34 1.77
C PRO A 56 13.05 -2.38 2.78
N VAL A 57 13.10 -1.58 3.84
CA VAL A 57 12.00 -1.46 4.82
C VAL A 57 10.70 -0.92 4.22
N ASN A 58 10.76 -0.08 3.17
CA ASN A 58 9.55 0.37 2.47
C ASN A 58 8.90 -0.78 1.70
N HIS A 59 9.70 -1.70 1.15
CA HIS A 59 9.17 -2.88 0.49
C HIS A 59 8.42 -3.77 1.48
N GLN A 60 9.08 -4.17 2.57
CA GLN A 60 8.49 -5.03 3.60
C GLN A 60 7.19 -4.43 4.14
N ARG A 61 7.20 -3.13 4.49
CA ARG A 61 5.99 -2.43 4.96
C ARG A 61 4.88 -2.36 3.92
N GLY A 62 5.22 -2.17 2.64
CA GLY A 62 4.24 -2.16 1.55
C GLY A 62 3.61 -3.55 1.35
N GLU A 63 4.43 -4.60 1.30
CA GLU A 63 3.98 -5.98 1.20
C GLU A 63 3.12 -6.39 2.40
N TRP A 64 3.54 -6.00 3.61
CA TRP A 64 2.73 -6.19 4.82
C TRP A 64 1.37 -5.50 4.72
N LEU A 65 1.33 -4.25 4.26
CA LEU A 65 0.07 -3.50 4.15
C LEU A 65 -0.86 -4.15 3.11
N ILE A 66 -0.34 -4.58 1.98
CA ILE A 66 -1.12 -5.28 0.95
C ILE A 66 -1.65 -6.61 1.51
N SER A 67 -0.82 -7.37 2.21
CA SER A 67 -1.22 -8.59 2.90
C SER A 67 -2.36 -8.33 3.90
N ASN A 68 -2.22 -7.30 4.73
CA ASN A 68 -3.22 -6.92 5.74
C ASN A 68 -4.56 -6.50 5.10
N VAL A 69 -4.51 -5.70 4.03
CA VAL A 69 -5.70 -5.32 3.26
C VAL A 69 -6.43 -6.57 2.74
N TYR A 70 -5.71 -7.50 2.11
CA TYR A 70 -6.33 -8.73 1.62
C TYR A 70 -6.88 -9.60 2.75
N ALA A 71 -6.20 -9.68 3.89
CA ALA A 71 -6.70 -10.41 5.06
C ALA A 71 -8.01 -9.81 5.59
N VAL A 72 -8.10 -8.48 5.72
CA VAL A 72 -9.33 -7.78 6.16
C VAL A 72 -10.50 -8.00 5.21
N LEU A 73 -10.22 -8.17 3.91
CA LEU A 73 -11.23 -8.46 2.89
C LEU A 73 -11.54 -9.96 2.74
N ASN A 74 -10.99 -10.83 3.60
CA ASN A 74 -11.12 -12.29 3.54
C ASN A 74 -10.55 -12.95 2.27
N HIS A 75 -9.57 -12.31 1.62
CA HIS A 75 -8.87 -12.83 0.45
C HIS A 75 -7.57 -13.54 0.89
N GLY A 76 -7.71 -14.72 1.49
CA GLY A 76 -6.63 -15.39 2.21
C GLY A 76 -5.43 -15.82 1.35
N LYS A 77 -5.64 -16.17 0.07
CA LYS A 77 -4.55 -16.61 -0.83
C LYS A 77 -3.60 -15.46 -1.15
N GLU A 78 -4.16 -14.30 -1.47
CA GLU A 78 -3.44 -13.08 -1.77
C GLU A 78 -2.74 -12.54 -0.52
N ALA A 79 -3.42 -12.58 0.63
CA ALA A 79 -2.82 -12.23 1.90
C ALA A 79 -1.57 -13.07 2.19
N LEU A 80 -1.66 -14.39 2.07
CA LEU A 80 -0.51 -15.28 2.28
C LEU A 80 0.64 -15.00 1.30
N SER A 81 0.32 -14.79 0.01
CA SER A 81 1.34 -14.51 -1.00
C SER A 81 2.15 -13.26 -0.67
N HIS A 82 1.50 -12.18 -0.25
CA HIS A 82 2.18 -10.93 0.14
C HIS A 82 2.86 -11.04 1.50
N GLY A 83 2.26 -11.75 2.46
CA GLY A 83 2.84 -12.01 3.78
C GLY A 83 4.16 -12.78 3.70
N LEU A 84 4.29 -13.73 2.77
CA LEU A 84 5.53 -14.47 2.52
C LEU A 84 6.66 -13.60 1.95
N ILE A 85 6.34 -12.52 1.25
CA ILE A 85 7.33 -11.58 0.69
C ILE A 85 7.81 -10.58 1.76
N CYS A 86 6.94 -10.25 2.72
CA CYS A 86 7.27 -9.31 3.80
C CYS A 86 8.30 -9.85 4.81
N MET A 87 8.29 -11.17 5.07
CA MET A 87 9.17 -11.82 6.07
C MET A 87 10.65 -11.76 5.66
#